data_AF-A0AAW1L6K3-F1
#
_entry.id   AF-A0AAW1L6K3-F1
#
_cell.length_a   1.000
_cell.length_b   1.000
_cell.length_c   1.000
_cell.angle_alpha   90.00
_cell.angle_beta   90.00
_cell.angle_gamma   90.00
#
_symmetry.space_group_name_H-M   'P 1'
#
loop_
_entity.id
_entity.type
_entity.pdbx_description
1 polymer ?
#
loop_
_entity_poly.entity_id
_entity_poly.type
_entity_poly.pdbx_seq_one_letter_code
_entity_poly.pdbx_strand_id
1 'polypeptide(L)'
;MHWEVLEDETLTEHQYIYFEIGKAGTGKRTVFTKPAVDWKAFRETLEITTTGMAAANYVTGTRLIMQAFRNSIQRNTKCKQDPYWWTDDIGEKRRACMKTRRELTRIRKTTGMAAANYVTGTRLIMQAFRNSIQRNTKCKQDPYWWTDDIGEKRRACMKTRRELTRIRKRNVDAPAWDAALMAYRSSRKAHQAV
;
A
#
# COMPACT_ATOMS: atom_id res chain seq x y z
N MET A 1 2.04 10.96 -34.26
CA MET A 1 1.41 10.55 -32.99
C MET A 1 0.48 9.42 -33.34
N HIS A 2 0.93 8.18 -33.14
CA HIS A 2 0.21 6.97 -33.50
C HIS A 2 -0.57 6.48 -32.28
N TRP A 3 -1.87 6.24 -32.42
CA TRP A 3 -2.67 5.58 -31.40
C TRP A 3 -3.65 4.62 -32.06
N GLU A 4 -3.90 3.50 -31.40
CA GLU A 4 -4.85 2.47 -31.85
C GLU A 4 -5.51 1.80 -30.64
N VAL A 5 -6.71 1.28 -30.81
CA VAL A 5 -7.35 0.43 -29.80
C VAL A 5 -6.96 -1.00 -30.11
N LEU A 6 -6.21 -1.62 -29.21
CA LEU A 6 -5.84 -3.02 -29.35
C LEU A 6 -7.08 -3.87 -29.09
N GLU A 7 -7.50 -4.60 -30.12
CA GLU A 7 -8.60 -5.57 -30.06
C GLU A 7 -8.23 -6.84 -29.29
N ASP A 8 -6.96 -6.95 -28.85
CA ASP A 8 -6.49 -8.03 -28.00
C ASP A 8 -7.35 -8.16 -26.76
N GLU A 9 -7.86 -9.37 -26.56
CA GLU A 9 -8.90 -9.67 -25.59
C GLU A 9 -8.38 -9.46 -24.16
N THR A 10 -8.72 -8.31 -23.58
CA THR A 10 -8.38 -8.03 -22.20
C THR A 10 -9.31 -8.82 -21.29
N LEU A 11 -8.77 -9.47 -20.27
CA LEU A 11 -9.53 -10.15 -19.22
C LEU A 11 -10.23 -9.14 -18.28
N THR A 12 -10.61 -7.98 -18.82
CA THR A 12 -11.27 -6.84 -18.19
C THR A 12 -12.31 -6.24 -19.16
N GLU A 13 -13.23 -5.44 -18.65
CA GLU A 13 -14.19 -4.68 -19.48
C GLU A 13 -13.55 -3.47 -20.18
N HIS A 14 -12.28 -3.21 -19.91
CA HIS A 14 -11.53 -2.10 -20.49
C HIS A 14 -10.79 -2.56 -21.75
N GLN A 15 -10.87 -1.78 -22.82
CA GLN A 15 -10.04 -1.97 -24.01
C GLN A 15 -8.65 -1.38 -23.79
N TYR A 16 -7.61 -2.02 -24.31
CA TYR A 16 -6.28 -1.43 -24.28
C TYR A 16 -6.19 -0.38 -25.39
N ILE A 17 -5.82 0.83 -25.01
CA ILE A 17 -5.49 1.89 -25.97
C ILE A 17 -3.97 1.92 -26.03
N TYR A 18 -3.43 1.65 -27.21
CA TYR A 18 -2.02 1.83 -27.51
C TYR A 18 -1.79 3.24 -28.03
N PHE A 19 -0.72 3.88 -27.58
CA PHE A 19 -0.23 5.11 -28.17
C PHE A 19 1.30 5.13 -28.12
N GLU A 20 1.92 5.58 -29.19
CA GLU A 20 3.35 5.82 -29.24
C GLU A 20 3.65 7.20 -28.66
N ILE A 21 4.21 7.24 -27.45
CA ILE A 21 4.86 8.44 -26.95
C ILE A 21 6.29 8.43 -27.50
N GLY A 22 6.63 9.42 -28.34
CA GLY A 22 8.02 9.67 -28.73
C GLY A 22 8.90 9.79 -27.49
N LYS A 23 10.19 9.44 -27.58
CA LYS A 23 11.13 9.41 -26.44
C LYS A 23 11.28 10.78 -25.77
N ALA A 24 10.35 11.13 -24.89
CA ALA A 24 10.58 12.07 -23.81
C ALA A 24 11.36 11.28 -22.76
N GLY A 25 12.66 11.55 -22.71
CA GLY A 25 13.56 10.91 -21.77
C GLY A 25 13.14 11.10 -20.31
N THR A 26 13.88 10.41 -19.46
CA THR A 26 13.91 10.47 -17.99
C THR A 26 12.92 9.56 -17.27
N GLY A 27 13.41 8.36 -16.96
CA GLY A 27 12.93 7.64 -15.79
C GLY A 27 12.95 8.58 -14.58
N LYS A 28 11.91 8.50 -13.75
CA LYS A 28 11.78 9.29 -12.53
C LYS A 28 12.99 9.04 -11.63
N ARG A 29 14.02 9.88 -11.75
CA ARG A 29 15.05 9.99 -10.72
C ARG A 29 14.32 10.34 -9.43
N THR A 30 14.51 9.55 -8.39
CA THR A 30 14.15 9.96 -7.04
C THR A 30 14.96 11.21 -6.73
N VAL A 31 14.37 12.38 -6.96
CA VAL A 31 14.97 13.66 -6.60
C VAL A 31 15.02 13.64 -5.08
N PHE A 32 16.23 13.45 -4.54
CA PHE A 32 16.49 13.66 -3.13
C PHE A 32 16.14 15.12 -2.84
N THR A 33 14.94 15.33 -2.31
CA THR A 33 14.46 16.66 -1.95
C THR A 33 15.12 16.98 -0.62
N LYS A 34 16.05 17.95 -0.62
CA LYS A 34 16.65 18.44 0.62
C LYS A 34 15.52 18.88 1.56
N PRO A 35 15.51 18.45 2.83
CA PRO A 35 14.51 18.90 3.79
C PRO A 35 14.59 20.43 3.90
N ALA A 36 13.43 21.09 3.97
CA ALA A 36 13.37 22.51 4.24
C ALA A 36 13.87 22.77 5.66
N VAL A 37 14.95 23.54 5.77
CA VAL A 37 15.58 23.92 7.05
C VAL A 37 15.12 25.32 7.40
N ASP A 38 14.54 25.47 8.58
CA ASP A 38 14.28 26.78 9.17
C ASP A 38 15.56 27.30 9.83
N TRP A 39 16.28 28.15 9.10
CA TRP A 39 17.54 28.75 9.56
C TRP A 39 17.38 29.69 10.75
N LYS A 40 16.17 30.22 11.00
CA LYS A 40 15.90 31.04 12.19
C LYS A 40 15.81 30.14 13.41
N ALA A 41 14.99 29.09 13.34
CA ALA A 41 14.87 28.10 14.41
C ALA A 41 16.20 27.39 14.69
N PHE A 42 17.01 27.12 13.66
CA PHE A 42 18.35 26.56 13.82
C PHE A 42 19.24 27.45 14.69
N ARG A 43 19.33 28.74 14.37
CA ARG A 43 20.17 29.71 15.10
C ARG A 43 19.71 29.89 16.54
N GLU A 44 18.41 30.09 16.75
CA GLU A 44 17.85 30.23 18.11
C GLU A 44 18.12 28.98 18.96
N THR A 45 17.93 27.78 18.38
CA THR A 45 18.22 26.52 19.10
C THR A 45 19.71 26.39 19.39
N LEU A 46 20.58 26.76 18.44
CA LEU A 46 22.02 26.70 18.61
C LEU A 46 22.47 27.65 19.73
N GLU A 47 22.00 28.90 19.72
CA GLU A 47 22.31 29.93 20.72
C GLU A 47 21.86 29.51 22.12
N ILE A 48 20.61 29.05 22.29
CA ILE A 48 20.13 28.54 23.58
C ILE A 48 21.02 27.40 24.10
N THR A 49 21.47 26.54 23.20
CA THR A 49 22.26 25.36 23.55
C THR A 49 23.72 25.69 23.85
N THR A 50 24.29 26.72 23.23
CA THR A 50 25.69 27.14 23.44
C THR A 50 25.85 28.08 24.63
N THR A 51 24.86 28.93 24.92
CA THR A 51 24.95 29.90 26.03
C THR A 51 25.00 29.23 27.41
N GLY A 52 24.58 27.96 27.51
CA GLY A 52 24.64 27.16 28.75
C GLY A 52 25.91 26.30 28.91
N MET A 53 26.84 26.27 27.95
CA MET A 53 27.97 25.33 27.97
C MET A 53 29.31 26.04 27.69
N ALA A 54 29.96 26.48 28.76
CA ALA A 54 31.38 26.82 28.71
C ALA A 54 32.22 25.55 28.48
N ALA A 55 32.95 25.50 27.36
CA ALA A 55 33.91 24.45 26.99
C ALA A 55 33.34 23.05 26.66
N ALA A 56 32.43 22.96 25.69
CA ALA A 56 32.06 21.67 25.10
C ALA A 56 33.22 21.12 24.23
N ASN A 57 33.67 19.88 24.49
CA ASN A 57 34.60 19.18 23.61
C ASN A 57 34.02 19.02 22.20
N TYR A 58 34.87 18.80 21.17
CA TYR A 58 34.45 18.69 19.77
C TYR A 58 33.28 17.69 19.54
N VAL A 59 33.28 16.59 20.27
CA VAL A 59 32.23 15.55 20.21
C VAL A 59 30.88 16.08 20.73
N THR A 60 30.92 16.88 21.79
CA THR A 60 29.72 17.52 22.36
C THR A 60 29.23 18.63 21.44
N GLY A 61 30.13 19.47 20.90
CA GLY A 61 29.77 20.51 19.93
C GLY A 61 29.09 19.94 18.67
N THR A 62 29.65 18.89 18.07
CA THR A 62 29.05 18.22 16.90
C THR A 62 27.68 17.62 17.20
N ARG A 63 27.48 17.02 18.37
CA ARG A 63 26.17 16.48 18.80
C ARG A 63 25.11 17.59 18.93
N LEU A 64 25.49 18.75 19.47
CA LEU A 64 24.58 19.88 19.65
C LEU A 64 24.20 20.51 18.31
N ILE A 65 25.16 20.66 17.40
CA ILE A 65 24.89 21.10 16.02
C ILE A 65 23.90 20.15 15.34
N MET A 66 24.09 18.83 15.47
CA MET A 66 23.14 17.85 14.91
C MET A 66 21.76 17.93 15.56
N GLN A 67 21.69 18.23 16.86
CA GLN A 67 20.43 18.37 17.60
C GLN A 67 19.68 19.63 17.17
N ALA A 68 20.36 20.77 17.10
CA ALA A 68 19.81 22.02 16.57
C ALA A 68 19.33 21.84 15.12
N PHE A 69 20.12 21.14 14.29
CA PHE A 69 19.74 20.83 12.91
C PHE A 69 18.46 19.99 12.84
N ARG A 70 18.34 18.92 13.64
CA ARG A 70 17.12 18.10 13.70
C ARG A 70 15.88 18.88 14.12
N ASN A 71 16.03 19.85 15.01
CA ASN A 71 14.93 20.71 15.46
C ASN A 71 14.54 21.74 14.39
N SER A 72 15.51 22.19 13.58
CA SER A 72 15.29 23.14 12.49
C SER A 72 14.72 22.52 11.20
N ILE A 73 14.73 21.20 11.06
CA ILE A 73 14.09 20.54 9.93
C ILE A 73 12.59 20.72 10.07
N GLN A 74 11.98 21.44 9.13
CA GLN A 74 10.53 21.49 8.99
C GLN A 74 10.05 20.07 8.68
N ARG A 75 9.55 19.38 9.70
CA ARG A 75 8.82 18.15 9.49
C ARG A 75 7.64 18.51 8.62
N ASN A 76 7.43 17.78 7.54
CA ASN A 76 6.25 17.94 6.72
C ASN A 76 5.04 17.55 7.57
N THR A 77 4.48 18.53 8.29
CA THR A 77 3.29 18.43 9.14
C THR A 77 2.01 18.42 8.34
N LYS A 78 2.11 18.35 7.00
CA LYS A 78 1.05 17.75 6.20
C LYS A 78 0.98 16.27 6.56
N CYS A 79 0.46 16.00 7.76
CA CYS A 79 -0.24 14.79 8.07
C CYS A 79 -1.10 14.53 6.83
N LYS A 80 -0.85 13.43 6.12
CA LYS A 80 -1.82 12.98 5.13
C LYS A 80 -3.14 12.98 5.86
N GLN A 81 -4.04 13.89 5.48
CA GLN A 81 -5.32 14.01 6.15
C GLN A 81 -5.97 12.63 6.00
N ASP A 82 -6.28 12.02 7.13
CA ASP A 82 -6.84 10.70 7.10
C ASP A 82 -8.18 10.78 6.32
N PRO A 83 -8.52 9.78 5.49
CA PRO A 83 -9.76 9.81 4.72
C PRO A 83 -10.99 10.01 5.61
N TYR A 84 -12.08 10.59 5.09
CA TYR A 84 -13.28 10.91 5.89
C TYR A 84 -13.92 9.71 6.64
N TRP A 85 -13.64 8.47 6.21
CA TRP A 85 -14.12 7.23 6.84
C TRP A 85 -13.14 6.66 7.88
N TRP A 86 -12.04 7.36 8.12
CA TRP A 86 -11.00 6.98 9.05
C TRP A 86 -11.29 7.59 10.43
N THR A 87 -11.77 6.77 11.34
CA THR A 87 -12.06 7.18 12.73
C THR A 87 -10.84 6.98 13.61
N ASP A 88 -10.80 7.69 14.75
CA ASP A 88 -9.72 7.57 15.74
C ASP A 88 -9.55 6.13 16.23
N ASP A 89 -10.65 5.40 16.41
CA ASP A 89 -10.68 3.96 16.76
C ASP A 89 -9.99 3.08 15.69
N ILE A 90 -10.23 3.33 14.40
CA ILE A 90 -9.54 2.63 13.30
C ILE A 90 -8.05 2.96 13.33
N GLY A 91 -7.72 4.25 13.54
CA GLY A 91 -6.36 4.72 13.68
C GLY A 91 -5.61 4.02 14.81
N GLU A 92 -6.23 3.91 15.98
CA GLU A 92 -5.67 3.27 17.16
C GLU A 92 -5.47 1.77 16.97
N LYS A 93 -6.47 1.06 16.47
CA LYS A 93 -6.38 -0.38 16.14
C LYS A 93 -5.27 -0.64 15.12
N ARG A 94 -5.12 0.23 14.12
CA ARG A 94 -4.03 0.12 13.15
C ARG A 94 -2.66 0.40 13.77
N ARG A 95 -2.54 1.41 14.63
CA ARG A 95 -1.29 1.71 15.36
C ARG A 95 -0.87 0.52 16.22
N ALA A 96 -1.81 -0.07 16.97
CA ALA A 96 -1.58 -1.28 17.78
C ALA A 96 -1.12 -2.45 16.90
N CYS A 97 -1.84 -2.75 15.82
CA CYS A 97 -1.47 -3.82 14.88
C CYS A 97 -0.06 -3.62 14.28
N MET A 98 0.27 -2.38 13.87
CA MET A 98 1.57 -2.05 13.31
C MET A 98 2.69 -2.12 14.35
N LYS A 99 2.42 -1.73 15.61
CA LYS A 99 3.36 -1.85 16.73
C LYS A 99 3.71 -3.32 16.96
N THR A 100 2.71 -4.18 17.14
CA THR A 100 2.90 -5.63 17.32
C THR A 100 3.64 -6.25 16.14
N ARG A 101 3.28 -5.89 14.90
CA ARG A 101 3.98 -6.37 13.70
C ARG A 101 5.47 -5.99 13.70
N ARG A 102 5.80 -4.74 14.04
CA ARG A 102 7.19 -4.24 14.06
C ARG A 102 8.02 -4.95 15.13
N GLU A 103 7.46 -5.10 16.32
CA GLU A 103 8.08 -5.81 17.44
C GLU A 103 8.38 -7.27 17.07
N LEU A 104 7.38 -7.96 16.50
CA LEU A 104 7.53 -9.33 16.00
C LEU A 104 8.55 -9.44 14.86
N THR A 105 8.64 -8.44 13.98
CA THR A 105 9.65 -8.43 12.91
C THR A 105 11.06 -8.26 13.49
N ARG A 106 11.22 -7.47 14.56
CA ARG A 106 12.50 -7.29 15.26
C ARG A 106 12.93 -8.57 15.97
N ILE A 107 12.00 -9.22 16.68
CA ILE A 107 12.22 -10.53 17.32
C ILE A 107 12.64 -11.57 16.28
N ARG A 108 11.95 -11.67 15.14
CA ARG A 108 12.34 -12.58 14.06
C ARG A 108 13.77 -12.37 13.56
N LYS A 109 14.22 -11.12 13.44
CA LYS A 109 15.58 -10.79 13.02
C LYS A 109 16.64 -11.12 14.07
N THR A 110 16.26 -11.14 15.35
CA THR A 110 17.19 -11.36 16.47
C THR A 110 17.24 -12.82 16.91
N THR A 111 16.13 -13.55 16.88
CA THR A 111 16.03 -14.89 17.49
C THR A 111 16.04 -16.05 16.49
N GLY A 112 15.94 -15.80 15.17
CA GLY A 112 15.92 -16.87 14.16
C GLY A 112 14.77 -17.89 14.29
N MET A 113 13.76 -17.61 15.11
CA MET A 113 12.67 -18.54 15.44
C MET A 113 11.84 -18.96 14.22
N ALA A 114 11.56 -20.26 14.13
CA ALA A 114 10.84 -20.90 13.03
C ALA A 114 9.42 -20.33 12.83
N ALA A 115 9.05 -20.15 11.56
CA ALA A 115 7.87 -19.40 11.11
C ALA A 115 6.49 -19.98 11.50
N ALA A 116 6.42 -21.19 12.05
CA ALA A 116 5.16 -21.95 12.19
C ALA A 116 4.23 -21.41 13.29
N ASN A 117 4.73 -21.11 14.50
CA ASN A 117 3.91 -20.56 15.60
C ASN A 117 3.60 -19.05 15.43
N TYR A 118 4.31 -18.38 14.51
CA TYR A 118 4.29 -16.95 14.25
C TYR A 118 3.14 -16.49 13.31
N VAL A 119 2.77 -17.35 12.35
CA VAL A 119 1.70 -17.06 11.38
C VAL A 119 0.34 -17.01 12.07
N THR A 120 0.11 -17.81 13.10
CA THR A 120 -1.21 -17.95 13.74
C THR A 120 -1.62 -16.70 14.50
N GLY A 121 -0.76 -16.16 15.38
CA GLY A 121 -1.07 -14.95 16.15
C GLY A 121 -1.23 -13.69 15.28
N THR A 122 -0.35 -13.50 14.29
CA THR A 122 -0.44 -12.37 13.36
C THR A 122 -1.63 -12.48 12.42
N ARG A 123 -1.96 -13.70 11.96
CA ARG A 123 -3.16 -13.98 11.17
C ARG A 123 -4.42 -13.69 11.98
N LEU A 124 -4.49 -14.06 13.25
CA LEU A 124 -5.64 -13.78 14.10
C LEU A 124 -5.84 -12.27 14.33
N ILE A 125 -4.77 -11.52 14.60
CA ILE A 125 -4.85 -10.05 14.77
C ILE A 125 -5.21 -9.36 13.44
N MET A 126 -4.59 -9.76 12.33
CA MET A 126 -4.93 -9.26 10.99
C MET A 126 -6.36 -9.62 10.58
N GLN A 127 -6.84 -10.80 10.97
CA GLN A 127 -8.21 -11.26 10.73
C GLN A 127 -9.19 -10.45 11.57
N ALA A 128 -8.90 -10.18 12.84
CA ALA A 128 -9.71 -9.34 13.70
C ALA A 128 -9.82 -7.90 13.15
N PHE A 129 -8.69 -7.33 12.69
CA PHE A 129 -8.68 -6.02 12.02
C PHE A 129 -9.45 -6.02 10.69
N ARG A 130 -9.29 -7.07 9.86
CA ARG A 130 -10.10 -7.23 8.64
C ARG A 130 -11.58 -7.32 8.96
N ASN A 131 -11.95 -8.07 9.99
CA ASN A 131 -13.34 -8.23 10.43
C ASN A 131 -13.89 -6.90 10.99
N SER A 132 -13.08 -6.09 11.68
CA SER A 132 -13.51 -4.77 12.18
C SER A 132 -13.73 -3.76 11.04
N ILE A 133 -12.87 -3.77 10.01
CA ILE A 133 -13.10 -2.98 8.78
C ILE A 133 -14.36 -3.50 8.07
N GLN A 134 -14.49 -4.81 7.91
CA GLN A 134 -15.64 -5.40 7.22
C GLN A 134 -16.97 -5.09 7.90
N ARG A 135 -17.03 -5.12 9.24
CA ARG A 135 -18.21 -4.70 10.00
C ARG A 135 -18.56 -3.22 9.75
N ASN A 136 -17.54 -2.37 9.59
CA ASN A 136 -17.76 -0.95 9.30
C ASN A 136 -18.10 -0.67 7.82
N THR A 137 -17.69 -1.56 6.90
CA THR A 137 -18.07 -1.48 5.47
C THR A 137 -19.35 -2.23 5.12
N LYS A 138 -19.92 -3.01 6.05
CA LYS A 138 -21.15 -3.81 5.87
C LYS A 138 -22.43 -2.96 5.78
N CYS A 139 -22.32 -1.66 5.98
CA CYS A 139 -23.43 -0.72 5.78
C CYS A 139 -23.55 -0.20 4.33
N LYS A 140 -22.76 -0.73 3.38
CA LYS A 140 -23.10 -0.55 1.97
C LYS A 140 -24.21 -1.53 1.66
N GLN A 141 -25.47 -1.08 1.79
CA GLN A 141 -26.57 -1.74 1.10
C GLN A 141 -26.15 -1.90 -0.35
N ASP A 142 -26.29 -3.12 -0.86
CA ASP A 142 -26.11 -3.35 -2.28
C ASP A 142 -27.08 -2.43 -3.03
N PRO A 143 -26.66 -1.83 -4.17
CA PRO A 143 -27.55 -0.97 -4.94
C PRO A 143 -28.87 -1.68 -5.27
N TYR A 144 -29.98 -0.96 -5.41
CA TYR A 144 -31.31 -1.56 -5.64
C TYR A 144 -31.41 -2.48 -6.87
N TRP A 145 -30.49 -2.35 -7.83
CA TRP A 145 -30.40 -3.17 -9.04
C TRP A 145 -29.48 -4.39 -8.87
N TRP A 146 -28.88 -4.55 -7.69
CA TRP A 146 -27.98 -5.64 -7.36
C TRP A 146 -28.78 -6.81 -6.77
N THR A 147 -29.01 -7.82 -7.61
CA THR A 147 -29.70 -9.04 -7.20
C THR A 147 -28.71 -10.10 -6.73
N ASP A 148 -29.20 -11.08 -5.96
CA ASP A 148 -28.38 -12.22 -5.51
C ASP A 148 -27.78 -13.00 -6.70
N ASP A 149 -28.52 -13.11 -7.81
CA ASP A 149 -28.10 -13.72 -9.06
C ASP A 149 -26.93 -12.95 -9.72
N ILE A 150 -27.01 -11.62 -9.81
CA ILE A 150 -25.91 -10.76 -10.28
C ILE A 150 -24.69 -10.92 -9.37
N GLY A 151 -24.91 -10.95 -8.05
CA GLY A 151 -23.87 -11.19 -7.07
C GLY A 151 -23.17 -12.54 -7.26
N GLU A 152 -23.92 -13.61 -7.52
CA GLU A 152 -23.40 -14.96 -7.73
C GLU A 152 -22.61 -15.06 -9.04
N LYS A 153 -23.17 -14.57 -10.15
CA LYS A 153 -22.49 -14.50 -11.45
C LYS A 153 -21.18 -13.73 -11.36
N ARG A 154 -21.16 -12.59 -10.65
CA ARG A 154 -19.94 -11.81 -10.42
C ARG A 154 -18.92 -12.56 -9.57
N ARG A 155 -19.34 -13.28 -8.52
CA ARG A 155 -18.44 -14.11 -7.69
C ARG A 155 -17.82 -15.24 -8.52
N ALA A 156 -18.60 -15.91 -9.37
CA ALA A 156 -18.14 -16.96 -10.28
C ALA A 156 -17.11 -16.42 -11.28
N CYS A 157 -17.42 -15.30 -11.94
CA CYS A 157 -16.52 -14.62 -12.88
C CYS A 157 -15.19 -14.18 -12.20
N MET A 158 -15.27 -13.61 -10.99
CA MET A 158 -14.06 -13.22 -10.24
C MET A 158 -13.23 -14.43 -9.78
N LYS A 159 -13.87 -15.57 -9.50
CA LYS A 159 -13.19 -16.82 -9.15
C LYS A 159 -12.40 -17.37 -10.33
N THR A 160 -13.02 -17.49 -11.51
CA THR A 160 -12.36 -17.99 -12.73
C THR A 160 -11.24 -17.05 -13.18
N ARG A 161 -11.44 -15.73 -13.12
CA ARG A 161 -10.38 -14.73 -13.41
C ARG A 161 -9.16 -14.88 -12.51
N ARG A 162 -9.36 -15.08 -11.20
CA ARG A 162 -8.27 -15.28 -10.24
C ARG A 162 -7.50 -16.57 -10.54
N GLU A 163 -8.21 -17.62 -10.95
CA GLU A 163 -7.59 -18.89 -11.31
C GLU A 163 -6.72 -18.76 -12.55
N LEU A 164 -7.25 -18.15 -13.62
CA LEU A 164 -6.50 -17.83 -14.83
C LEU A 164 -5.24 -17.00 -14.52
N THR A 165 -5.35 -15.97 -13.67
CA THR A 165 -4.21 -15.15 -13.25
C THR A 165 -3.15 -15.95 -12.49
N ARG A 166 -3.55 -16.94 -11.68
CA ARG A 166 -2.63 -17.83 -10.97
C ARG A 166 -1.90 -18.76 -11.92
N ILE A 167 -2.63 -19.36 -12.87
CA ILE A 167 -2.08 -20.23 -13.91
C ILE A 167 -1.04 -19.45 -14.73
N ARG A 168 -1.37 -18.22 -15.16
CA ARG A 168 -0.42 -17.32 -15.85
C ARG A 168 0.86 -17.10 -15.06
N LYS A 169 0.73 -16.80 -13.77
CA LYS A 169 1.87 -16.47 -12.90
C LYS A 169 2.73 -17.68 -12.56
N ARG A 170 2.17 -18.89 -12.67
CA ARG A 170 2.84 -20.15 -12.38
C ARG A 170 3.55 -20.74 -13.61
N ASN A 171 3.43 -20.13 -14.80
CA ASN A 171 3.92 -20.71 -16.06
C ASN A 171 3.48 -22.17 -16.24
N VAL A 172 2.22 -22.47 -15.89
CA VAL A 172 1.65 -23.81 -16.11
C VAL A 172 1.44 -24.01 -17.61
N ASP A 173 1.59 -25.25 -18.08
CA ASP A 173 1.51 -25.65 -19.49
C ASP A 173 0.30 -25.08 -20.25
N ALA A 174 0.48 -24.84 -21.56
CA ALA A 174 -0.52 -24.26 -22.46
C ALA A 174 -1.93 -24.90 -22.40
N PRO A 175 -2.11 -26.23 -22.24
CA PRO A 175 -3.43 -26.84 -22.18
C PRO A 175 -4.25 -26.41 -20.95
N ALA A 176 -3.58 -26.18 -19.81
CA ALA A 176 -4.23 -25.71 -18.58
C ALA A 176 -4.59 -24.22 -18.67
N TRP A 177 -3.81 -23.45 -19.41
CA TRP A 177 -4.10 -22.06 -19.75
C TRP A 177 -5.36 -21.93 -20.60
N ASP A 178 -5.47 -22.72 -21.67
CA ASP A 178 -6.61 -22.66 -22.60
C ASP A 178 -7.92 -23.08 -21.94
N ALA A 179 -7.91 -24.16 -21.15
CA ALA A 179 -9.09 -24.59 -20.40
C ALA A 179 -9.57 -23.53 -19.39
N ALA A 180 -8.64 -22.89 -18.67
CA ALA A 180 -8.97 -21.82 -17.74
C ALA A 180 -9.47 -20.55 -18.44
N LEU A 181 -8.93 -20.25 -19.62
CA LEU A 181 -9.34 -19.11 -20.43
C LEU A 181 -10.77 -19.30 -20.94
N MET A 182 -11.11 -20.49 -21.43
CA MET A 182 -12.46 -20.82 -21.91
C MET A 182 -13.49 -20.79 -20.77
N ALA A 183 -13.14 -21.29 -19.58
CA ALA A 183 -14.00 -21.20 -18.39
C ALA A 183 -14.23 -19.75 -17.91
N TYR A 184 -13.23 -18.88 -18.06
CA TYR A 184 -13.38 -17.46 -17.79
C TYR A 184 -14.28 -16.77 -18.83
N ARG A 185 -14.07 -17.04 -20.13
CA ARG A 185 -14.89 -16.49 -21.22
C ARG A 185 -16.36 -16.88 -21.07
N SER A 186 -16.67 -18.14 -20.78
CA SER A 186 -18.05 -18.59 -20.56
C SER A 186 -18.70 -17.91 -19.36
N SER A 187 -17.98 -17.79 -18.24
CA SER A 187 -18.45 -17.10 -17.04
C SER A 187 -18.69 -15.60 -17.28
N ARG A 188 -17.83 -14.94 -18.07
CA ARG A 188 -17.98 -13.52 -18.43
C ARG A 188 -19.19 -13.31 -19.34
N LYS A 189 -19.36 -14.15 -20.36
CA LYS A 189 -20.51 -14.07 -21.27
C LYS A 189 -21.84 -14.29 -20.54
N ALA A 190 -21.88 -15.21 -19.59
CA ALA A 190 -23.05 -15.42 -18.73
C ALA A 190 -23.39 -14.21 -17.82
N HIS A 191 -22.39 -13.39 -17.46
CA HIS A 191 -22.61 -12.14 -16.74
C HIS A 191 -23.08 -11.01 -17.66
N GLN A 192 -22.62 -10.94 -18.90
CA GLN A 192 -22.99 -9.90 -19.87
C GLN A 192 -24.36 -10.10 -20.53
N ALA A 193 -24.97 -11.28 -20.36
CA ALA A 193 -26.29 -11.62 -20.91
C ALA A 193 -27.47 -11.26 -19.97
N VAL A 194 -27.19 -10.56 -18.86
CA VAL A 194 -28.16 -10.02 -17.88
C VAL A 194 -28.23 -8.51 -18.07
#